data_AF-A0AA88DKU8-F1
#
_entry.id   AF-A0AA88DKU8-F1
#
_cell.length_a   1.000
_cell.length_b   1.000
_cell.length_c   1.000
_cell.angle_alpha   90.00
_cell.angle_beta   90.00
_cell.angle_gamma   90.00
#
_symmetry.space_group_name_H-M   'P 1'
#
loop_
_entity.id
_entity.type
_entity.pdbx_description
1 polymer ?
#
loop_
_entity_poly.entity_id
_entity_poly.type
_entity_poly.pdbx_seq_one_letter_code
_entity_poly.pdbx_strand_id
1 'polypeptide(L)'
;MKPPEFEGSTNSLEAEEWLTSLQIVLNFMDLTDQEKVNSTINFNNRMAMKAQQNEFNNIKQGTMVRRMLDMFHREIAVVIDSGEKPPTTVTECVKRALRAEYRLAQAKQERAKFFEE
;
A
#
# COMPACT_ATOMS: atom_id res chain seq x y z
N MET A 1 17.83 7.40 21.63
CA MET A 1 16.79 7.71 20.62
C MET A 1 16.70 6.54 19.65
N LYS A 2 15.51 6.18 19.17
CA LYS A 2 15.34 5.15 18.12
C LYS A 2 15.62 5.81 16.76
N PRO A 3 16.46 5.25 15.88
CA PRO A 3 16.69 5.81 14.56
C PRO A 3 15.38 5.82 13.73
N PRO A 4 15.17 6.83 12.87
CA PRO A 4 14.00 6.90 12.01
C PRO A 4 13.93 5.69 11.08
N GLU A 5 12.74 5.13 10.90
CA GLU A 5 12.50 4.03 9.96
C GLU A 5 12.36 4.62 8.55
N PHE A 6 13.10 4.08 7.58
CA PHE A 6 12.97 4.47 6.17
C PHE A 6 11.94 3.59 5.47
N GLU A 7 11.00 4.19 4.74
CA GLU A 7 9.90 3.45 4.12
C GLU A 7 10.21 2.97 2.70
N GLY A 8 11.47 3.09 2.26
CA GLY A 8 11.85 2.74 0.89
C GLY A 8 11.44 3.79 -0.14
N SER A 9 11.46 5.07 0.26
CA SER A 9 11.07 6.18 -0.62
C SER A 9 12.00 6.28 -1.84
N THR A 10 11.41 6.53 -3.01
CA THR A 10 12.15 6.83 -4.25
C THR A 10 12.53 8.32 -4.36
N ASN A 11 12.11 9.14 -3.39
CA ASN A 11 12.43 10.56 -3.33
C ASN A 11 13.86 10.76 -2.81
N SER A 12 14.72 11.34 -3.65
CA SER A 12 16.13 11.57 -3.30
C SER A 12 16.31 12.47 -2.08
N LEU A 13 15.40 13.44 -1.86
CA LEU A 13 15.50 14.36 -0.72
C LEU A 13 15.21 13.64 0.61
N GLU A 14 14.18 12.80 0.64
CA GLU A 14 13.83 12.00 1.82
C GLU A 14 14.93 10.98 2.16
N ALA A 15 15.58 10.41 1.14
CA ALA A 15 16.72 9.51 1.34
C ALA A 15 17.92 10.25 1.97
N GLU A 16 18.23 11.46 1.52
CA GLU A 16 19.32 12.29 2.05
C GLU A 16 19.05 12.78 3.48
N GLU A 17 17.83 13.23 3.79
CA GLU A 17 17.42 13.64 5.13
C GLU A 17 17.51 12.47 6.12
N TRP A 18 17.14 11.28 5.66
CA TRP A 18 17.20 10.07 6.44
C TRP A 18 18.65 9.61 6.70
N LEU A 19 19.52 9.65 5.68
CA LEU A 19 20.96 9.39 5.82
C LEU A 19 21.62 10.37 6.79
N THR A 20 21.28 11.66 6.70
CA THR A 20 21.75 12.70 7.63
C THR A 20 21.35 12.38 9.06
N SER A 21 20.11 11.93 9.27
CA SER A 21 19.61 11.53 10.59
C SER A 21 20.36 10.32 11.16
N LEU A 22 20.67 9.32 10.33
CA LEU A 22 21.49 8.17 10.74
C LEU A 22 22.92 8.59 11.09
N GLN A 23 23.53 9.48 10.30
CA GLN A 23 24.88 9.96 10.54
C GLN A 23 24.97 10.69 11.88
N ILE A 24 23.97 11.50 12.23
CA ILE A 24 23.87 12.15 13.55
C ILE A 24 23.85 11.10 14.65
N VAL A 25 22.98 10.08 14.53
CA VAL A 25 22.86 9.00 15.53
C VAL A 25 24.17 8.19 15.66
N LEU A 26 24.85 7.88 14.55
CA LEU A 26 26.14 7.19 14.55
C LEU A 26 27.28 8.02 15.14
N ASN A 27 27.25 9.34 14.96
CA ASN A 27 28.23 10.25 15.57
C ASN A 27 28.04 10.37 17.09
N PHE A 28 26.83 10.15 17.60
CA PHE A 28 26.57 10.08 19.04
C PHE A 28 26.96 8.74 19.67
N MET A 29 27.20 7.70 18.87
CA MET A 29 27.70 6.43 19.37
C MET A 29 29.23 6.45 19.34
N ASP A 30 29.87 6.07 20.45
CA ASP A 30 31.32 6.01 20.60
C ASP A 30 31.88 4.75 19.88
N LEU A 31 31.68 4.71 18.56
CA LEU A 31 32.04 3.61 17.67
C LEU A 31 33.29 3.96 16.87
N THR A 32 34.12 2.96 16.64
CA THR A 32 35.22 3.05 15.68
C THR A 32 34.67 3.22 14.26
N ASP A 33 35.49 3.77 13.35
CA ASP A 33 35.07 3.94 11.94
C ASP A 33 34.69 2.60 11.29
N GLN A 34 35.37 1.52 11.65
CA GLN A 34 35.03 0.18 11.17
C GLN A 34 33.66 -0.30 11.68
N GLU A 35 33.32 -0.02 12.93
CA GLU A 35 32.01 -0.35 13.50
C GLU A 35 30.89 0.50 12.91
N LYS A 36 31.17 1.77 12.58
CA LYS A 36 30.24 2.63 11.83
C LYS A 36 29.96 2.05 10.45
N VAL A 37 30.99 1.64 9.71
CA VAL A 37 30.84 0.99 8.39
C VAL A 37 30.03 -0.30 8.49
N ASN A 38 30.35 -1.17 9.44
CA ASN A 38 29.62 -2.43 9.64
C ASN A 38 28.15 -2.20 10.04
N SER A 39 27.90 -1.20 10.90
CA SER A 39 26.54 -0.82 11.31
C SER A 39 25.72 -0.29 10.14
N THR A 40 26.31 0.56 9.30
CA THR A 40 25.67 1.08 8.09
C THR A 40 25.36 -0.03 7.08
N ILE A 41 26.27 -0.99 6.86
CA ILE A 41 26.04 -2.14 5.99
C ILE A 41 24.89 -3.00 6.51
N ASN A 42 24.90 -3.35 7.80
CA ASN A 42 23.84 -4.15 8.41
C ASN A 42 22.49 -3.44 8.36
N PHE A 43 22.49 -2.12 8.57
CA PHE A 43 21.28 -1.31 8.46
C PHE A 43 20.75 -1.33 7.03
N ASN A 44 21.58 -1.03 6.04
CA ASN A 44 21.20 -1.01 4.62
C ASN A 44 20.68 -2.37 4.13
N ASN A 45 21.33 -3.46 4.50
CA ASN A 45 20.89 -4.82 4.17
C ASN A 45 19.50 -5.11 4.78
N ARG A 46 19.26 -4.69 6.03
CA ARG A 46 17.95 -4.85 6.67
C ARG A 46 16.86 -4.03 5.97
N MET A 47 17.20 -2.84 5.48
CA MET A 47 16.28 -1.99 4.70
C MET A 47 15.94 -2.61 3.35
N ALA A 48 16.93 -3.11 2.62
CA ALA A 48 16.71 -3.79 1.35
C ALA A 48 15.77 -5.01 1.52
N MET A 49 15.97 -5.81 2.56
CA MET A 49 15.09 -6.93 2.89
C MET A 49 13.65 -6.48 3.22
N LYS A 50 13.49 -5.39 3.97
CA LYS A 50 12.15 -4.81 4.26
C LYS A 50 11.47 -4.28 3.01
N ALA A 51 12.20 -3.60 2.13
CA ALA A 51 11.67 -3.08 0.87
C ALA A 51 11.18 -4.22 -0.04
N GLN A 52 11.98 -5.28 -0.20
CA GLN A 52 11.58 -6.48 -0.93
C GLN A 52 10.33 -7.15 -0.35
N GLN A 53 10.24 -7.23 0.98
CA GLN A 53 9.05 -7.79 1.64
C GLN A 53 7.81 -6.94 1.38
N ASN A 54 7.94 -5.62 1.37
CA ASN A 54 6.84 -4.69 1.06
C ASN A 54 6.39 -4.83 -0.39
N GLU A 55 7.32 -4.90 -1.34
CA GLU A 55 7.02 -5.17 -2.75
C GLU A 55 6.30 -6.52 -2.93
N PHE A 56 6.80 -7.58 -2.31
CA PHE A 56 6.15 -8.89 -2.34
C PHE A 56 4.73 -8.85 -1.77
N ASN A 57 4.53 -8.15 -0.65
CA ASN A 57 3.22 -7.97 -0.04
C ASN A 57 2.27 -7.19 -0.95
N ASN A 58 2.75 -6.15 -1.62
CA ASN A 58 1.97 -5.37 -2.58
C ASN A 58 1.56 -6.21 -3.80
N ILE A 59 2.48 -7.02 -4.35
CA ILE A 59 2.19 -7.96 -5.44
C ILE A 59 1.12 -8.97 -5.00
N LYS A 60 1.24 -9.51 -3.79
CA LYS A 60 0.27 -10.45 -3.22
C LYS A 60 -1.12 -9.79 -3.09
N GLN A 61 -1.20 -8.56 -2.59
CA GLN A 61 -2.44 -7.79 -2.50
C GLN A 61 -3.06 -7.57 -3.89
N GLY A 62 -2.28 -7.13 -4.88
CA GLY A 62 -2.76 -6.95 -6.26
C GLY A 62 -3.29 -8.25 -6.87
N THR A 63 -2.60 -9.38 -6.62
CA THR A 63 -3.04 -10.70 -7.07
C THR A 63 -4.35 -11.13 -6.42
N MET A 64 -4.52 -10.89 -5.11
CA MET A 64 -5.76 -11.16 -4.39
C MET A 64 -6.92 -10.29 -4.91
N VAL A 65 -6.68 -8.99 -5.11
CA VAL A 65 -7.70 -8.06 -5.64
C VAL A 65 -8.18 -8.50 -7.02
N ARG A 66 -7.27 -8.87 -7.93
CA ARG A 66 -7.66 -9.36 -9.26
C ARG A 66 -8.54 -10.61 -9.18
N ARG A 67 -8.18 -11.58 -8.33
CA ARG A 67 -9.02 -12.77 -8.09
C ARG A 67 -10.38 -12.42 -7.49
N MET A 68 -10.46 -11.42 -6.61
CA MET A 68 -11.73 -10.97 -6.05
C MET A 68 -12.63 -10.34 -7.11
N LEU A 69 -12.08 -9.53 -8.02
CA LEU A 69 -12.83 -8.96 -9.13
C LEU A 69 -13.43 -10.04 -10.04
N ASP A 70 -12.68 -11.11 -10.32
CA ASP A 70 -13.16 -12.24 -11.13
C ASP A 70 -14.31 -13.01 -10.44
N MET A 71 -14.42 -12.96 -9.11
CA MET A 71 -15.47 -13.63 -8.34
C MET A 71 -16.74 -12.79 -8.16
N PHE A 72 -16.68 -11.47 -8.32
CA PHE A 72 -17.87 -10.63 -8.19
C PHE A 72 -18.84 -10.84 -9.37
N HIS A 73 -20.14 -10.64 -9.10
CA HIS A 73 -21.11 -10.55 -10.19
C HIS A 73 -20.72 -9.44 -11.17
N ARG A 74 -20.90 -9.71 -12.47
CA ARG A 74 -20.46 -8.84 -13.56
C ARG A 74 -20.85 -7.36 -13.38
N GLU A 75 -22.07 -7.10 -12.93
CA GLU A 75 -22.57 -5.74 -12.68
C GLU A 75 -21.78 -5.00 -11.59
N ILE A 76 -21.40 -5.70 -10.52
CA ILE A 76 -20.59 -5.16 -9.42
C ILE A 76 -19.14 -4.96 -9.88
N ALA A 77 -18.57 -5.96 -10.57
CA ALA A 77 -17.21 -5.88 -11.11
C ALA A 77 -17.03 -4.68 -12.04
N VAL A 78 -17.98 -4.44 -12.95
CA VAL A 78 -17.97 -3.27 -13.86
C VAL A 78 -17.96 -1.95 -13.09
N VAL A 79 -18.77 -1.81 -12.04
CA VAL A 79 -18.82 -0.58 -11.22
C VAL A 79 -17.54 -0.36 -10.41
N ILE A 80 -16.90 -1.44 -9.94
CA ILE A 80 -15.63 -1.34 -9.21
C ILE A 80 -14.48 -0.93 -10.15
N ASP A 81 -14.49 -1.46 -11.38
CA ASP A 81 -13.43 -1.28 -12.37
C ASP A 81 -13.61 0.01 -13.22
N SER A 82 -14.82 0.55 -13.30
CA SER A 82 -15.11 1.80 -14.03
C SER A 82 -14.59 3.08 -13.35
N GLY A 83 -13.85 2.96 -12.23
CA GLY A 83 -13.22 4.09 -11.56
C GLY A 83 -11.93 4.53 -12.25
N GLU A 84 -11.51 5.78 -12.03
CA GLU A 84 -10.31 6.38 -12.65
C GLU A 84 -9.01 5.58 -12.38
N LYS A 85 -8.98 4.85 -11.25
CA LYS A 85 -7.95 3.84 -10.94
C LYS A 85 -8.57 2.58 -10.33
N PRO A 86 -8.17 1.38 -10.78
CA PRO A 86 -8.61 0.12 -10.20
C PRO A 86 -8.11 -0.02 -8.75
N PRO A 87 -8.83 -0.74 -7.87
CA PRO A 87 -8.41 -0.95 -6.50
C PRO A 87 -7.08 -1.73 -6.45
N THR A 88 -6.15 -1.31 -5.60
CA THR A 88 -4.84 -1.95 -5.42
C THR A 88 -4.70 -2.71 -4.09
N THR A 89 -5.70 -2.59 -3.20
CA THR A 89 -5.74 -3.29 -1.91
C THR A 89 -7.08 -4.01 -1.73
N VAL A 90 -7.06 -5.12 -0.98
CA VAL A 90 -8.27 -5.89 -0.66
C VAL A 90 -9.32 -5.01 0.04
N THR A 91 -8.89 -4.16 0.99
CA THR A 91 -9.79 -3.27 1.72
C THR A 91 -10.53 -2.30 0.81
N GLU A 92 -9.84 -1.70 -0.17
CA GLU A 92 -10.46 -0.79 -1.12
C GLU A 92 -11.41 -1.52 -2.06
N CYS A 93 -11.03 -2.71 -2.52
CA CYS A 93 -11.88 -3.58 -3.34
C CYS A 93 -13.20 -3.91 -2.63
N VAL A 94 -13.14 -4.33 -1.36
CA VAL A 94 -14.33 -4.63 -0.53
C VAL A 94 -15.21 -3.39 -0.32
N LYS A 95 -14.62 -2.25 0.03
CA LYS A 95 -15.38 -0.99 0.23
C LYS A 95 -16.12 -0.58 -1.03
N ARG A 96 -15.49 -0.71 -2.20
CA ARG A 96 -16.13 -0.38 -3.49
C ARG A 96 -17.25 -1.36 -3.82
N ALA A 97 -17.06 -2.66 -3.58
CA ALA A 97 -18.09 -3.68 -3.78
C ALA A 97 -19.35 -3.39 -2.96
N LEU A 98 -19.20 -3.13 -1.66
CA LEU A 98 -20.33 -2.80 -0.77
C LEU A 98 -21.10 -1.57 -1.24
N ARG A 99 -20.40 -0.51 -1.71
CA ARG A 99 -21.05 0.68 -2.26
C ARG A 99 -21.76 0.41 -3.59
N ALA A 100 -21.22 -0.48 -4.42
CA ALA A 100 -21.83 -0.85 -5.70
C ALA A 100 -23.13 -1.64 -5.46
N GLU A 101 -23.10 -2.62 -4.56
CA GLU A 101 -24.29 -3.39 -4.16
C GLU A 101 -25.41 -2.48 -3.64
N TYR A 102 -25.07 -1.58 -2.71
CA TYR A 102 -26.04 -0.64 -2.16
C TYR A 102 -26.69 0.25 -3.24
N ARG A 103 -25.88 0.80 -4.15
CA ARG A 103 -26.38 1.66 -5.23
C ARG A 103 -27.26 0.90 -6.23
N LEU A 104 -26.86 -0.32 -6.59
CA LEU A 104 -27.66 -1.18 -7.46
C LEU A 104 -28.99 -1.56 -6.80
N ALA A 105 -28.99 -1.84 -5.49
CA ALA A 105 -30.20 -2.13 -4.74
C ALA A 105 -31.14 -0.92 -4.68
N GLN A 106 -30.61 0.29 -4.42
CA GLN A 106 -31.41 1.52 -4.45
C GLN A 106 -32.01 1.78 -5.83
N ALA A 107 -31.21 1.68 -6.91
CA ALA A 107 -31.69 1.89 -8.27
C ALA A 107 -32.80 0.90 -8.65
N LYS A 108 -32.69 -0.36 -8.21
CA LYS A 108 -33.77 -1.37 -8.41
C LYS A 108 -35.05 -0.99 -7.67
N GLN A 109 -34.94 -0.50 -6.43
CA GLN A 109 -36.10 -0.06 -5.65
C GLN A 109 -36.76 1.18 -6.25
N GLU A 110 -35.97 2.17 -6.69
CA GLU A 110 -36.49 3.38 -7.36
C GLU A 110 -37.21 3.02 -8.65
N ARG A 111 -36.61 2.13 -9.46
CA ARG A 111 -37.21 1.67 -10.71
C ARG A 111 -38.50 0.88 -10.47
N ALA A 112 -38.57 0.07 -9.43
CA ALA A 112 -39.79 -0.66 -9.06
C ALA A 112 -40.93 0.29 -8.69
N LYS A 113 -40.64 1.37 -7.95
CA LYS A 113 -41.64 2.40 -7.61
C LYS A 113 -42.18 3.13 -8.84
N PHE A 114 -41.32 3.41 -9.82
CA PHE A 114 -41.71 4.06 -11.08
C PHE A 114 -42.66 3.22 -11.97
N PHE A 115 -42.77 1.91 -11.74
CA PHE A 115 -43.67 1.02 -12.48
C PHE A 115 -44.94 0.65 -11.70
N GLU A 116 -45.09 1.14 -10.46
CA GLU A 116 -46.29 0.96 -9.63
C GLU A 116 -47.21 2.21 -9.59
N GLU A 117 -46.80 3.33 -10.21
CA GLU A 117 -47.62 4.52 -10.49
C GLU A 117 -48.25 4.46 -11.90
#